data_AF-A0A6N8HSS0-F1
#
_entry.id   AF-A0A6N8HSS0-F1
#
_cell.length_a   1.000
_cell.length_b   1.000
_cell.length_c   1.000
_cell.angle_alpha   90.00
_cell.angle_beta   90.00
_cell.angle_gamma   90.00
#
_symmetry.space_group_name_H-M   'P 1'
#
loop_
_entity.id
_entity.type
_entity.pdbx_description
1 polymer ?
#
loop_
_entity_poly.entity_id
_entity_poly.type
_entity_poly.pdbx_seq_one_letter_code
_entity_poly.pdbx_strand_id
1 'polypeptide(L)'
;MLKYLKMGCFWLIDEKNVIRMRVPFPDIDSGLAARPHMYICLKSGTQKEFIKCQTFKPRHLFRNKAPHNYLIEDPDIDRNPFYDKTTIDCDKSFGVENVTVDKSLITDKREDVCDALFRGVKHKINHSNFVTNFLDIAPLLTINSKITSNQ
;
A
#
# COMPACT_ATOMS: atom_id res chain seq x y z
N MET A 1 20.19 -4.46 -36.76
CA MET A 1 21.06 -4.40 -35.58
C MET A 1 20.17 -4.15 -34.36
N LEU A 2 19.54 -5.22 -33.83
CA LEU A 2 18.73 -5.14 -32.61
C LEU A 2 19.71 -5.04 -31.42
N LYS A 3 19.79 -3.87 -30.78
CA LYS A 3 20.46 -3.75 -29.48
C LYS A 3 19.60 -4.47 -28.47
N TYR A 4 20.06 -5.64 -28.04
CA TYR A 4 19.59 -6.30 -26.82
C TYR A 4 19.73 -5.29 -25.68
N LEU A 5 18.60 -4.76 -25.20
CA LEU A 5 18.55 -4.18 -23.87
C LEU A 5 19.01 -5.29 -22.92
N LYS A 6 20.05 -5.01 -22.14
CA LYS A 6 20.32 -5.73 -20.90
C LYS A 6 19.03 -5.69 -20.10
N MET A 7 18.27 -6.78 -20.15
CA MET A 7 17.13 -7.04 -19.27
C MET A 7 17.72 -7.38 -17.91
N GLY A 8 18.34 -6.37 -17.27
CA GLY A 8 18.58 -6.42 -15.85
C GLY A 8 17.23 -6.67 -15.21
N CYS A 9 17.14 -7.73 -14.41
CA CYS A 9 15.94 -8.07 -13.68
C CYS A 9 15.48 -6.80 -12.95
N PHE A 10 14.49 -6.10 -13.49
CA PHE A 10 13.94 -4.91 -12.86
C PHE A 10 13.06 -5.44 -11.74
N TRP A 11 13.68 -5.59 -10.58
CA TRP A 11 13.05 -6.06 -9.37
C TRP A 11 12.02 -5.01 -8.93
N LEU A 12 10.78 -5.17 -9.36
CA LEU A 12 9.65 -4.29 -9.02
C LEU A 12 8.97 -4.72 -7.71
N ILE A 13 8.16 -3.84 -7.13
CA ILE A 13 7.18 -4.19 -6.09
C ILE A 13 6.19 -5.19 -6.68
N ASP A 14 5.92 -6.26 -5.95
CA ASP A 14 4.95 -7.28 -6.31
C ASP A 14 3.76 -7.31 -5.34
N GLU A 15 2.72 -8.08 -5.68
CA GLU A 15 1.60 -8.34 -4.77
C GLU A 15 2.10 -8.88 -3.42
N LYS A 16 1.35 -8.56 -2.37
CA LYS A 16 1.67 -8.85 -0.96
C LYS A 16 2.80 -8.02 -0.36
N ASN A 17 3.70 -7.43 -1.16
CA ASN A 17 4.74 -6.58 -0.60
C ASN A 17 4.13 -5.45 0.23
N VAL A 18 4.77 -5.12 1.34
CA VAL A 18 4.39 -4.02 2.20
C VAL A 18 5.40 -2.90 2.04
N ILE A 19 4.93 -1.74 1.61
CA ILE A 19 5.77 -0.56 1.41
C ILE A 19 5.45 0.55 2.40
N ARG A 20 6.41 1.45 2.61
CA ARG A 20 6.22 2.70 3.37
C ARG A 20 6.24 3.88 2.42
N MET A 21 5.11 4.56 2.24
CA MET A 21 5.02 5.74 1.39
C MET A 21 4.11 6.81 2.00
N ARG A 22 4.23 8.04 1.51
CA ARG A 22 3.27 9.13 1.77
C ARG A 22 2.23 9.14 0.65
N VAL A 23 0.97 9.42 0.99
CA VAL A 23 -0.14 9.46 0.03
C VAL A 23 -0.82 10.83 0.09
N PRO A 24 -0.85 11.61 -1.00
CA PRO A 24 -1.51 12.92 -1.04
C PRO A 24 -3.03 12.75 -1.19
N PHE A 25 -3.71 12.35 -0.11
CA PHE A 25 -5.16 12.14 -0.13
C PHE A 25 -5.85 12.58 1.17
N PRO A 26 -6.91 13.41 1.11
CA PRO A 26 -7.56 13.92 -0.10
C PRO A 26 -6.72 14.95 -0.88
N ASP A 27 -5.65 15.47 -0.26
CA ASP A 27 -4.73 16.44 -0.82
C ASP A 27 -3.33 16.29 -0.19
N ILE A 28 -2.41 17.18 -0.56
CA ILE A 28 -1.02 17.20 -0.07
C ILE A 28 -0.88 17.70 1.37
N ASP A 29 -1.90 18.35 1.92
CA ASP A 29 -1.91 18.84 3.31
C ASP A 29 -2.49 17.78 4.28
N SER A 30 -2.98 16.67 3.73
CA SER A 30 -3.55 15.58 4.50
C SER A 30 -2.54 14.90 5.44
N GLY A 31 -3.05 14.30 6.52
CA GLY A 31 -2.23 13.50 7.42
C GLY A 31 -1.59 12.27 6.77
N LEU A 32 -2.10 11.82 5.61
CA LEU A 32 -1.51 10.75 4.80
C LEU A 32 -0.28 11.23 4.01
N ALA A 33 -0.24 12.52 3.66
CA ALA A 33 0.87 13.15 2.96
C ALA A 33 1.99 13.53 3.94
N ALA A 34 1.65 13.90 5.18
CA ALA A 34 2.60 14.40 6.15
C ALA A 34 3.65 13.36 6.60
N ARG A 35 3.32 12.06 6.62
CA ARG A 35 4.24 11.01 7.08
C ARG A 35 4.05 9.68 6.36
N PRO A 36 5.10 8.85 6.23
CA PRO A 36 4.98 7.53 5.64
C PRO A 36 4.08 6.60 6.46
N HIS A 37 3.18 5.91 5.77
CA HIS A 37 2.35 4.83 6.31
C HIS A 37 2.68 3.52 5.60
N MET A 38 2.31 2.39 6.21
CA MET A 38 2.47 1.08 5.58
C MET A 38 1.31 0.81 4.62
N TYR A 39 1.61 0.18 3.49
CA TYR A 39 0.61 -0.21 2.51
C TYR A 39 0.93 -1.59 1.94
N ILE A 40 -0.08 -2.47 1.86
CA ILE A 40 0.05 -3.76 1.17
C ILE A 40 -0.24 -3.53 -0.31
N CYS A 41 0.61 -4.05 -1.19
CA CYS A 41 0.37 -4.07 -2.63
C CYS A 41 -0.70 -5.13 -2.97
N LEU A 42 -1.86 -4.69 -3.46
CA LEU A 42 -2.97 -5.54 -3.89
C LEU A 42 -2.87 -5.98 -5.35
N LYS A 43 -2.20 -5.17 -6.18
CA LYS A 43 -2.01 -5.35 -7.61
C LYS A 43 -0.67 -4.73 -8.00
N SER A 44 0.17 -5.48 -8.71
CA SER A 44 1.46 -5.03 -9.24
C SER A 44 1.37 -4.72 -10.76
N GLY A 45 2.47 -4.28 -11.37
CA GLY A 45 2.52 -3.94 -12.80
C GLY A 45 2.38 -2.44 -13.10
N THR A 46 1.84 -2.10 -14.28
CA THR A 46 1.72 -0.71 -14.76
C THR A 46 0.74 0.12 -13.93
N GLN A 47 -0.34 -0.51 -13.48
CA GLN A 47 -1.31 0.04 -12.54
C GLN A 47 -1.16 -0.72 -11.23
N LYS A 48 -0.70 -0.01 -10.18
CA LYS A 48 -0.52 -0.60 -8.85
C LYS A 48 -1.64 -0.14 -7.94
N GLU A 49 -2.05 -1.02 -7.03
CA GLU A 49 -3.05 -0.71 -6.00
C GLU A 49 -2.53 -1.02 -4.61
N PHE A 50 -2.76 -0.10 -3.69
CA PHE A 50 -2.20 -0.14 -2.34
C PHE A 50 -3.30 0.04 -1.29
N ILE A 51 -3.33 -0.85 -0.30
CA ILE A 51 -4.28 -0.78 0.81
C ILE A 51 -3.58 -0.33 2.09
N LYS A 52 -4.18 0.64 2.79
CA LYS A 52 -3.54 1.29 3.93
C LYS A 52 -3.52 0.40 5.17
N CYS A 53 -2.37 0.36 5.84
CA CYS A 53 -2.20 -0.22 7.16
C CYS A 53 -1.83 0.89 8.16
N GLN A 54 -2.43 0.87 9.34
CA GLN A 54 -2.11 1.81 10.41
C GLN A 54 -2.20 1.15 11.78
N THR A 55 -1.40 1.62 12.74
CA THR A 55 -1.49 1.17 14.13
C THR A 55 -2.94 1.25 14.62
N PHE A 56 -3.40 0.16 15.21
CA PHE A 56 -4.73 0.04 15.80
C PHE A 56 -4.91 1.12 16.86
N LYS A 57 -6.07 1.77 16.83
CA LYS A 57 -6.49 2.73 17.85
C LYS A 57 -7.83 2.27 18.37
N PRO A 58 -8.04 2.17 19.70
CA PRO A 58 -9.31 1.73 20.28
C PRO A 58 -10.53 2.51 19.77
N ARG A 59 -10.33 3.76 19.37
CA ARG A 59 -11.37 4.60 18.75
C ARG A 59 -11.95 4.07 17.42
N HIS A 60 -11.31 3.09 16.78
CA HIS A 60 -11.87 2.39 15.61
C HIS A 60 -12.94 1.36 15.98
N LEU A 61 -13.16 1.10 17.29
CA LEU A 61 -14.28 0.31 17.79
C LEU A 61 -15.59 1.11 17.85
N PHE A 62 -15.52 2.45 17.72
CA PHE A 62 -16.72 3.27 17.64
C PHE A 62 -17.31 3.18 16.23
N ARG A 63 -18.52 2.61 16.14
CA ARG A 63 -19.22 2.21 14.89
C ARG A 63 -19.40 3.30 13.82
N ASN A 64 -19.17 4.57 14.16
CA ASN A 64 -19.40 5.74 13.30
C ASN A 64 -18.11 6.37 12.73
N LYS A 65 -16.95 5.72 12.85
CA LYS A 65 -15.69 6.23 12.28
C LYS A 65 -15.06 5.21 11.34
N ALA A 66 -14.68 5.67 10.15
CA ALA A 66 -13.95 4.87 9.20
C ALA A 66 -12.60 4.37 9.78
N PRO A 67 -12.10 3.20 9.33
CA PRO A 67 -12.74 2.31 8.37
C PRO A 67 -13.89 1.50 8.98
N HIS A 68 -14.94 1.26 8.19
CA HIS A 68 -16.09 0.41 8.51
C HIS A 68 -15.80 -1.07 8.21
N ASN A 69 -15.10 -1.35 7.12
CA ASN A 69 -14.56 -2.66 6.81
C ASN A 69 -13.06 -2.66 7.09
N TYR A 70 -12.61 -3.58 7.94
CA TYR A 70 -11.21 -3.70 8.29
C TYR A 70 -10.84 -5.10 8.74
N LEU A 71 -9.54 -5.39 8.71
CA LEU A 71 -8.93 -6.48 9.47
C LEU A 71 -8.05 -5.91 10.57
N ILE A 72 -7.93 -6.65 11.66
CA ILE A 72 -6.99 -6.36 12.73
C ILE A 72 -5.99 -7.51 12.78
N GLU A 73 -4.71 -7.20 12.71
CA GLU A 73 -3.62 -8.16 12.86
C GLU A 73 -2.71 -7.75 14.01
N ASP A 74 -2.35 -8.71 14.85
CA ASP A 74 -1.26 -8.55 15.82
C ASP A 74 0.10 -8.72 15.11
N PRO A 75 1.18 -8.14 15.66
CA PRO A 75 2.53 -8.32 15.11
C PRO A 75 2.94 -9.79 15.11
N ASP A 76 3.20 -10.33 13.93
CA ASP A 76 3.65 -11.71 13.78
C ASP A 76 4.57 -11.78 12.56
N ILE A 77 5.85 -12.07 12.78
CA ILE A 77 6.86 -12.11 11.73
C ILE A 77 6.56 -13.18 10.67
N ASP A 78 5.84 -14.24 11.02
CA ASP A 78 5.44 -15.30 10.09
C ASP A 78 4.21 -14.93 9.27
N ARG A 79 3.57 -13.79 9.56
CA ARG A 79 2.38 -13.31 8.86
C ARG A 79 2.51 -11.93 8.23
N ASN A 80 3.21 -11.01 8.87
CA ASN A 80 3.17 -9.59 8.55
C ASN A 80 4.43 -8.83 9.02
N PRO A 81 4.71 -7.65 8.47
CA PRO A 81 5.86 -6.83 8.88
C PRO A 81 5.51 -5.81 9.96
N PHE A 82 4.35 -5.91 10.61
CA PHE A 82 3.89 -4.88 11.52
C PHE A 82 4.68 -4.92 12.84
N TYR A 83 4.92 -3.73 13.41
CA TYR A 83 5.56 -3.60 14.72
C TYR A 83 4.53 -3.63 15.86
N ASP A 84 3.36 -3.04 15.62
CA ASP A 84 2.26 -2.94 16.57
C ASP A 84 1.00 -3.59 15.98
N LYS A 85 0.03 -3.86 16.87
CA LYS A 85 -1.32 -4.25 16.45
C LYS A 85 -1.83 -3.26 15.40
N THR A 86 -2.24 -3.75 14.25
CA THR A 86 -2.45 -2.94 13.04
C THR A 86 -3.84 -3.16 12.47
N THR A 87 -4.49 -2.08 12.08
CA THR A 87 -5.73 -2.06 11.30
C THR A 87 -5.40 -1.93 9.83
N ILE A 88 -5.91 -2.86 9.02
CA ILE A 88 -5.88 -2.81 7.55
C ILE A 88 -7.23 -2.22 7.10
N ASP A 89 -7.18 -1.08 6.40
CA ASP A 89 -8.38 -0.36 5.91
C ASP A 89 -8.94 -1.07 4.68
N CYS A 90 -10.05 -1.78 4.83
CA CYS A 90 -10.68 -2.53 3.74
C CYS A 90 -11.85 -1.78 3.10
N ASP A 91 -12.05 -0.49 3.35
CA ASP A 91 -13.07 0.30 2.63
C ASP A 91 -12.52 0.83 1.30
N LYS A 92 -11.20 1.01 1.19
CA LYS A 92 -10.58 1.64 0.02
C LYS A 92 -9.14 1.22 -0.23
N SER A 93 -8.72 1.40 -1.47
CA SER A 93 -7.31 1.36 -1.89
C SER A 93 -6.92 2.67 -2.57
N PHE A 94 -5.61 2.80 -2.83
CA PHE A 94 -5.02 3.87 -3.60
C PHE A 94 -4.38 3.30 -4.86
N GLY A 95 -4.86 3.76 -6.02
CA GLY A 95 -4.34 3.38 -7.33
C GLY A 95 -3.28 4.37 -7.80
N VAL A 96 -2.21 3.86 -8.43
CA VAL A 96 -1.20 4.67 -9.12
C VAL A 96 -0.87 4.05 -10.47
N GLU A 97 -0.66 4.89 -11.48
CA GLU A 97 -0.41 4.46 -12.85
C GLU A 97 0.92 5.01 -13.37
N ASN A 98 1.61 4.21 -14.19
CA ASN A 98 2.83 4.62 -14.89
C ASN A 98 3.93 5.18 -13.97
N VAL A 99 4.03 4.60 -12.77
CA VAL A 99 5.12 4.89 -11.82
C VAL A 99 5.91 3.62 -11.48
N THR A 100 7.21 3.80 -11.29
CA THR A 100 8.09 2.85 -10.64
C THR A 100 8.16 3.17 -9.16
N VAL A 101 7.98 2.15 -8.33
CA VAL A 101 8.12 2.23 -6.87
C VAL A 101 9.38 1.47 -6.51
N ASP A 102 10.35 2.17 -5.93
CA ASP A 102 11.64 1.59 -5.56
C ASP A 102 11.49 0.57 -4.42
N LYS A 103 12.21 -0.55 -4.49
CA LYS A 103 12.18 -1.61 -3.47
C LYS A 103 12.69 -1.15 -2.10
N SER A 104 13.48 -0.08 -2.02
CA SER A 104 13.87 0.52 -0.74
C SER A 104 12.68 1.07 0.07
N LEU A 105 11.49 1.13 -0.53
CA LEU A 105 10.25 1.42 0.20
C LEU A 105 9.63 0.18 0.86
N ILE A 106 10.05 -1.04 0.50
CA ILE A 106 9.60 -2.28 1.16
C ILE A 106 10.03 -2.26 2.63
N THR A 107 9.20 -2.79 3.52
CA THR A 107 9.51 -2.86 4.95
C THR A 107 10.66 -3.81 5.27
N ASP A 108 11.57 -3.38 6.15
CA ASP A 108 12.78 -4.16 6.49
C ASP A 108 12.51 -5.36 7.40
N LYS A 109 11.49 -5.29 8.28
CA LYS A 109 11.18 -6.37 9.22
C LYS A 109 10.80 -7.65 8.46
N ARG A 110 10.01 -7.50 7.41
CA ARG A 110 9.59 -8.53 6.46
C ARG A 110 9.07 -7.82 5.21
N GLU A 111 9.26 -8.43 4.04
CA GLU A 111 8.91 -7.77 2.79
C GLU A 111 7.42 -7.78 2.46
N ASP A 112 6.68 -8.78 2.96
CA ASP A 112 5.32 -9.08 2.53
C ASP A 112 4.37 -9.47 3.68
N VAL A 113 3.10 -9.66 3.33
CA VAL A 113 2.15 -10.42 4.15
C VAL A 113 2.06 -11.86 3.67
N CYS A 114 1.82 -12.81 4.57
CA CYS A 114 1.63 -14.20 4.19
C CYS A 114 0.35 -14.42 3.36
N ASP A 115 0.29 -15.53 2.62
CA ASP A 115 -0.83 -15.83 1.72
C ASP A 115 -2.18 -15.94 2.45
N ALA A 116 -2.19 -16.40 3.70
CA ALA A 116 -3.41 -16.48 4.49
C ALA A 116 -3.96 -15.07 4.80
N LEU A 117 -3.10 -14.14 5.22
CA LEU A 117 -3.49 -12.75 5.46
C LEU A 117 -3.90 -12.07 4.15
N PHE A 118 -3.13 -12.24 3.08
CA PHE A 118 -3.47 -11.64 1.79
C PHE A 118 -4.83 -12.11 1.25
N ARG A 119 -5.13 -13.42 1.31
CA ARG A 119 -6.46 -13.95 0.97
C ARG A 119 -7.56 -13.37 1.85
N GLY A 120 -7.29 -13.21 3.15
CA GLY A 120 -8.20 -12.54 4.08
C GLY A 120 -8.50 -11.10 3.65
N VAL A 121 -7.47 -10.34 3.27
CA VAL A 121 -7.62 -8.98 2.73
C VAL A 121 -8.47 -9.00 1.45
N LYS A 122 -8.13 -9.85 0.46
CA LYS A 122 -8.87 -9.96 -0.81
C LYS A 122 -10.34 -10.33 -0.61
N HIS A 123 -10.63 -11.22 0.35
CA HIS A 123 -12.00 -11.55 0.73
C HIS A 123 -12.71 -10.36 1.38
N LYS A 124 -12.04 -9.66 2.31
CA LYS A 124 -12.64 -8.56 3.06
C LYS A 124 -12.97 -7.36 2.18
N ILE A 125 -12.17 -7.07 1.16
CA ILE A 125 -12.44 -5.97 0.19
C ILE A 125 -13.47 -6.34 -0.87
N ASN A 126 -13.91 -7.60 -0.96
CA ASN A 126 -14.89 -8.05 -1.95
C ASN A 126 -16.31 -7.66 -1.53
N HIS A 127 -16.59 -6.35 -1.48
CA HIS A 127 -17.89 -5.78 -1.18
C HIS A 127 -18.18 -4.59 -2.10
N SER A 128 -19.47 -4.31 -2.35
CA SER A 128 -19.93 -3.28 -3.29
C SER A 128 -19.44 -1.87 -2.98
N ASN A 129 -19.11 -1.58 -1.72
CA ASN A 129 -18.72 -0.24 -1.26
C ASN A 129 -17.20 -0.02 -1.28
N PHE A 130 -16.41 -0.95 -1.84
CA PHE A 130 -14.96 -0.83 -1.90
C PHE A 130 -14.57 0.15 -3.00
N VAL A 131 -13.72 1.12 -2.69
CA VAL A 131 -13.36 2.17 -3.65
C VAL A 131 -11.85 2.26 -3.84
N THR A 132 -11.40 2.17 -5.09
CA THR A 132 -10.04 2.51 -5.48
C THR A 132 -9.95 4.00 -5.80
N ASN A 133 -9.16 4.75 -5.02
CA ASN A 133 -8.91 6.16 -5.27
C ASN A 133 -7.61 6.29 -6.09
N PHE A 134 -7.72 6.64 -7.36
CA PHE A 134 -6.54 6.90 -8.19
C PHE A 134 -5.92 8.24 -7.79
N LEU A 135 -4.63 8.22 -7.52
CA LEU A 135 -3.88 9.39 -7.07
C LEU A 135 -3.38 10.20 -8.26
N ASP A 136 -3.38 11.52 -8.12
CA ASP A 136 -2.58 12.39 -8.98
C ASP A 136 -1.09 12.10 -8.72
N ILE A 137 -0.36 11.76 -9.78
CA ILE A 137 1.04 11.41 -9.69
C ILE A 137 1.92 12.62 -9.38
N ALA A 138 1.55 13.84 -9.81
CA ALA A 138 2.39 15.02 -9.60
C ALA A 138 2.66 15.29 -8.11
N PRO A 139 1.65 15.41 -7.22
CA PRO A 139 1.89 15.55 -5.78
C PRO A 139 2.45 14.29 -5.13
N LEU A 140 2.21 13.09 -5.70
CA LEU A 140 2.78 11.86 -5.18
C LEU A 140 4.31 11.85 -5.32
N LEU A 141 4.81 12.29 -6.48
CA LEU A 141 6.23 12.34 -6.81
C LEU A 141 6.98 13.39 -5.98
N THR A 142 6.33 14.53 -5.66
CA THR A 142 6.98 15.59 -4.86
C THR A 142 7.25 15.16 -3.41
N ILE A 143 6.41 14.29 -2.85
CA ILE A 143 6.53 13.85 -1.45
C ILE A 143 7.19 12.47 -1.29
N ASN A 144 7.44 11.75 -2.39
CA ASN A 144 8.12 10.46 -2.41
C ASN A 144 9.27 10.42 -3.42
N SER A 145 10.50 10.73 -2.98
CA SER A 145 11.71 10.72 -3.83
C SER A 145 12.11 9.34 -4.38
N LYS A 146 11.45 8.27 -3.92
CA LYS A 146 11.66 6.87 -4.30
C LYS A 146 10.53 6.31 -5.18
N ILE A 147 9.62 7.19 -5.62
CA ILE A 147 8.63 6.89 -6.64
C ILE A 147 8.98 7.76 -7.84
N THR A 148 9.08 7.17 -9.02
CA THR A 148 9.44 7.88 -10.26
C THR A 148 8.42 7.60 -11.34
N SER A 149 8.19 8.56 -12.23
CA SER A 149 7.34 8.33 -13.40
C SER A 149 8.07 7.47 -14.45
N ASN A 150 7.33 6.69 -15.23
CA ASN A 150 7.83 5.87 -16.33
C ASN A 150 7.82 6.62 -17.69
N GLN A 151 7.85 7.95 -17.66
CA GLN A 151 7.92 8.81 -18.86
C GLN A 151 9.20 8.60 -19.67
#